data_AF-B7QDL1-F1
#
_entry.id   AF-B7QDL1-F1
#
_cell.length_a   1.000
_cell.length_b   1.000
_cell.length_c   1.000
_cell.angle_alpha   90.00
_cell.angle_beta   90.00
_cell.angle_gamma   90.00
#
_symmetry.space_group_name_H-M   'P 1'
#
loop_
_entity.id
_entity.type
_entity.pdbx_description
1 polymer ?
#
loop_
_entity_poly.entity_id
_entity_poly.type
_entity_poly.pdbx_seq_one_letter_code
_entity_poly.pdbx_strand_id
1 'polypeptide(L)'
;MKNLLGYRLKKNVREVSTLGLLLPDHCTLPSHLRKHGEGPVLSVEIKPKQGFLPESYCLPHEHKLRASVCRFHLAQTYKKSKGEILSMSMYCPLDLFSGCPRRMNNALHELLYHPQNNLRVFKDKELIFSEENRSSLDITLKDFFDKPGIVSREEILCQLVTQILVHCFPTTDRSLTYEPASHSDHGPQSCPSSSACTCPNRVRGQHKLPRGCVLDRILQIQRLGSMDVTAVYPHYLSLKEALQCPNESLSALEYLEDGHPSPSLPKALGFPNQQVYETDLEFTCRKASTFTSGL
;
A
#
# COMPACT_ATOMS: atom_id res chain seq x y z
N MET A 1 4.31 -19.08 -22.75
CA MET A 1 4.57 -18.63 -21.36
C MET A 1 5.48 -17.41 -21.42
N LYS A 2 5.07 -16.25 -20.90
CA LYS A 2 6.01 -15.13 -20.74
C LYS A 2 6.93 -15.48 -19.57
N ASN A 3 8.21 -15.66 -19.86
CA ASN A 3 9.25 -15.92 -18.89
C ASN A 3 9.24 -14.78 -17.83
N LEU A 4 8.84 -15.07 -16.58
CA LEU A 4 8.76 -14.06 -15.50
C LEU A 4 10.14 -13.43 -15.18
N LEU A 5 11.22 -14.10 -15.57
CA LEU A 5 12.58 -13.54 -15.49
C LEU A 5 12.92 -12.62 -16.68
N GLY A 6 12.27 -12.80 -17.83
CA GLY A 6 12.60 -12.09 -19.08
C GLY A 6 11.98 -10.70 -19.23
N TYR A 7 10.95 -10.33 -18.46
CA TYR A 7 10.33 -9.00 -18.61
C TYR A 7 11.27 -7.88 -18.15
N ARG A 8 12.13 -8.16 -17.15
CA ARG A 8 13.09 -7.17 -16.63
C ARG A 8 14.23 -6.92 -17.60
N LEU A 9 14.59 -7.91 -18.42
CA LEU A 9 15.63 -7.79 -19.45
C LEU A 9 15.27 -6.80 -20.56
N LYS A 10 14.01 -6.38 -20.66
CA LYS A 10 13.56 -5.32 -21.59
C LYS A 10 13.68 -3.91 -21.01
N LYS A 11 14.11 -3.78 -19.76
CA LYS A 11 14.32 -2.50 -19.07
C LYS A 11 15.80 -2.38 -18.75
N ASN A 12 16.50 -1.50 -19.46
CA ASN A 12 17.91 -1.25 -19.19
C ASN A 12 18.06 -0.19 -18.09
N VAL A 13 19.11 -0.33 -17.27
CA VAL A 13 19.61 0.81 -16.49
C VAL A 13 20.19 1.78 -17.52
N ARG A 14 19.80 3.05 -17.48
CA ARG A 14 20.38 4.04 -18.38
C ARG A 14 21.86 4.15 -18.03
N GLU A 15 22.75 3.76 -18.94
CA GLU A 15 24.21 3.82 -18.77
C GLU A 15 24.78 5.26 -18.67
N VAL A 16 23.92 6.25 -18.48
CA VAL A 16 24.25 7.68 -18.45
C VAL A 16 24.17 8.27 -17.03
N SER A 17 23.76 7.49 -16.03
CA SER A 17 23.58 7.98 -14.66
C SER A 17 24.91 8.12 -13.91
N THR A 18 25.39 9.35 -13.75
CA THR A 18 26.51 9.73 -12.86
C THR A 18 26.12 9.77 -11.37
N LEU A 19 24.84 9.56 -11.06
CA LEU A 19 24.27 9.69 -9.72
C LEU A 19 23.38 8.48 -9.39
N GLY A 20 23.34 8.11 -8.11
CA GLY A 20 22.47 7.06 -7.57
C GLY A 20 21.99 7.40 -6.17
N LEU A 21 20.88 6.78 -5.74
CA LEU A 21 20.38 6.90 -4.38
C LEU A 21 20.98 5.81 -3.50
N LEU A 22 21.81 6.21 -2.54
CA LEU A 22 22.32 5.30 -1.51
C LEU A 22 21.29 5.19 -0.38
N LEU A 23 20.69 4.02 -0.23
CA LEU A 23 19.68 3.73 0.79
C LEU A 23 20.18 2.63 1.73
N PRO A 24 19.80 2.65 3.02
CA PRO A 24 20.05 1.53 3.92
C PRO A 24 19.43 0.23 3.40
N ASP A 25 20.13 -0.88 3.58
CA ASP A 25 19.58 -2.21 3.30
C ASP A 25 18.68 -2.67 4.44
N HIS A 26 17.36 -2.58 4.23
CA HIS A 26 16.36 -2.99 5.21
C HIS A 26 16.24 -4.52 5.39
N CYS A 27 17.04 -5.32 4.67
CA CYS A 27 17.24 -6.74 5.00
C CYS A 27 18.31 -6.95 6.09
N THR A 28 18.82 -5.85 6.67
CA THR A 28 19.73 -5.86 7.81
C THR A 28 19.15 -5.12 9.01
N LEU A 29 19.57 -5.53 10.20
CA LEU A 29 19.27 -4.81 11.42
C LEU A 29 20.19 -3.58 11.52
N PRO A 30 19.63 -2.35 11.60
CA PRO A 30 20.41 -1.14 11.79
C PRO A 30 21.32 -1.22 13.03
N SER A 31 22.50 -0.61 12.96
CA SER A 31 23.51 -0.67 14.04
C SER A 31 22.96 -0.26 15.41
N HIS A 32 22.11 0.77 15.46
CA HIS A 32 21.50 1.25 16.70
C HIS A 32 20.47 0.28 17.31
N LEU A 33 19.93 -0.67 16.52
CA LEU A 33 18.98 -1.69 16.99
C LEU A 33 19.66 -3.02 17.34
N ARG A 34 20.94 -3.22 16.97
CA ARG A 34 21.66 -4.47 17.26
C ARG A 34 21.76 -4.80 18.75
N LYS A 35 21.68 -3.81 19.63
CA LYS A 35 21.64 -4.03 21.09
C LYS A 35 20.34 -4.70 21.57
N HIS A 36 19.31 -4.76 20.74
CA HIS A 36 17.99 -5.31 21.06
C HIS A 36 17.74 -6.70 20.44
N GLY A 37 18.74 -7.30 19.80
CA GLY A 37 18.57 -8.61 19.19
C GLY A 37 19.90 -9.30 18.93
N GLU A 38 19.88 -10.63 19.00
CA GLU A 38 21.00 -11.51 18.68
C GLU A 38 20.58 -12.49 17.58
N GLY A 39 21.55 -13.05 16.85
CA GLY A 39 21.29 -14.05 15.81
C GLY A 39 20.93 -13.47 14.42
N PRO A 40 20.34 -14.29 13.54
CA PRO A 40 20.08 -13.93 12.15
C PRO A 40 18.96 -12.88 12.03
N VAL A 41 18.99 -12.08 10.96
CA VAL A 41 17.95 -11.08 10.67
C VAL A 41 16.93 -11.66 9.70
N LEU A 42 15.67 -11.76 10.16
CA LEU A 42 14.54 -12.11 9.30
C LEU A 42 13.86 -10.83 8.78
N SER A 43 13.66 -10.74 7.47
CA SER A 43 12.97 -9.60 6.84
C SER A 43 11.83 -10.07 5.96
N VAL A 44 10.65 -9.47 6.12
CA VAL A 44 9.43 -9.80 5.38
C VAL A 44 9.01 -8.58 4.57
N GLU A 45 9.15 -8.65 3.24
CA GLU A 45 8.72 -7.60 2.32
C GLU A 45 7.30 -7.88 1.85
N ILE A 46 6.36 -6.99 2.17
CA ILE A 46 4.95 -7.08 1.76
C ILE A 46 4.60 -5.90 0.86
N LYS A 47 3.96 -6.16 -0.29
CA LYS A 47 3.28 -5.12 -1.08
C LYS A 47 1.78 -5.18 -0.78
N PRO A 48 1.25 -4.34 0.13
CA PRO A 48 -0.09 -4.53 0.66
C PRO A 48 -1.20 -4.20 -0.35
N LYS A 49 -0.89 -3.43 -1.40
CA LYS A 49 -1.86 -2.88 -2.37
C LYS A 49 -2.90 -1.98 -1.68
N GLN A 50 -3.94 -1.57 -2.41
CA GLN A 50 -4.97 -0.64 -1.94
C GLN A 50 -5.90 -1.28 -0.91
N GLY A 51 -5.92 -0.75 0.31
CA GLY A 51 -6.65 -1.26 1.47
C GLY A 51 -8.09 -0.74 1.65
N PHE A 52 -8.65 -0.02 0.68
CA PHE A 52 -10.00 0.53 0.74
C PHE A 52 -10.78 0.34 -0.57
N LEU A 53 -12.11 0.38 -0.48
CA LEU A 53 -13.01 0.53 -1.62
C LEU A 53 -13.41 2.00 -1.79
N PRO A 54 -13.36 2.57 -3.01
CA PRO A 54 -13.89 3.90 -3.29
C PRO A 54 -15.40 3.97 -3.03
N GLU A 55 -15.88 5.17 -2.72
CA GLU A 55 -17.28 5.43 -2.44
C GLU A 55 -18.12 5.42 -3.73
N SER A 56 -19.26 4.72 -3.71
CA SER A 56 -20.09 4.51 -4.90
C SER A 56 -20.59 5.82 -5.54
N TYR A 57 -20.81 6.88 -4.75
CA TYR A 57 -21.24 8.18 -5.27
C TYR A 57 -20.10 9.00 -5.89
N CYS A 58 -18.84 8.70 -5.57
CA CYS A 58 -17.66 9.32 -6.18
C CYS A 58 -17.31 8.68 -7.54
N LEU A 59 -18.02 7.63 -7.94
CA LEU A 59 -17.73 6.86 -9.15
C LEU A 59 -18.77 7.11 -10.24
N PRO A 60 -18.35 7.22 -11.50
CA PRO A 60 -19.27 7.19 -12.62
C PRO A 60 -19.91 5.79 -12.75
N HIS A 61 -21.03 5.71 -13.48
CA HIS A 61 -21.87 4.50 -13.56
C HIS A 61 -21.07 3.26 -13.98
N GLU A 62 -20.22 3.40 -15.01
CA GLU A 62 -19.36 2.37 -15.58
C GLU A 62 -18.29 1.85 -14.60
N HIS A 63 -17.98 2.61 -13.54
CA HIS A 63 -16.95 2.26 -12.55
C HIS A 63 -17.53 1.74 -11.22
N LYS A 64 -18.86 1.67 -11.05
CA LYS A 64 -19.49 1.28 -9.77
C LYS A 64 -19.06 -0.08 -9.21
N LEU A 65 -18.61 -1.01 -10.06
CA LEU A 65 -18.04 -2.30 -9.61
C LEU A 65 -16.83 -2.10 -8.67
N ARG A 66 -16.08 -1.01 -8.82
CA ARG A 66 -14.93 -0.69 -7.96
C ARG A 66 -15.32 -0.40 -6.51
N ALA A 67 -16.59 -0.06 -6.25
CA ALA A 67 -17.11 0.15 -4.89
C ALA A 67 -17.45 -1.16 -4.17
N SER A 68 -17.45 -2.31 -4.86
CA SER A 68 -17.77 -3.62 -4.26
C SER A 68 -16.67 -4.67 -4.45
N VAL A 69 -15.74 -4.47 -5.39
CA VAL A 69 -14.63 -5.39 -5.67
C VAL A 69 -13.31 -4.65 -5.56
N CYS A 70 -12.39 -5.18 -4.75
CA CYS A 70 -11.11 -4.53 -4.53
C CYS A 70 -10.27 -4.47 -5.81
N ARG A 71 -9.47 -3.41 -5.96
CA ARG A 71 -8.61 -3.19 -7.15
C ARG A 71 -7.68 -4.37 -7.42
N PHE A 72 -7.19 -5.02 -6.36
CA PHE A 72 -6.33 -6.20 -6.51
C PHE A 72 -7.07 -7.36 -7.17
N HIS A 73 -8.30 -7.67 -6.74
CA HIS A 73 -9.08 -8.77 -7.30
C HIS A 73 -9.46 -8.49 -8.77
N LEU A 74 -9.88 -7.27 -9.09
CA LEU A 74 -10.10 -6.85 -10.49
C LEU A 74 -8.84 -7.05 -11.35
N ALA A 75 -7.67 -6.67 -10.82
CA ALA A 75 -6.39 -6.85 -11.50
C ALA A 75 -6.00 -8.34 -11.65
N GLN A 76 -6.28 -9.19 -10.67
CA GLN A 76 -6.07 -10.65 -10.79
C GLN A 76 -6.92 -11.23 -11.90
N THR A 77 -8.22 -10.91 -11.95
CA THR A 77 -9.13 -11.37 -13.01
C THR A 77 -8.65 -10.95 -14.39
N TYR A 78 -8.22 -9.69 -14.54
CA TYR A 78 -7.66 -9.19 -15.79
C TYR A 78 -6.36 -9.91 -16.19
N LYS A 79 -5.41 -10.07 -15.27
CA LYS A 79 -4.16 -10.78 -15.54
C LYS A 79 -4.41 -12.24 -15.95
N LYS A 80 -5.38 -12.89 -15.30
CA LYS A 80 -5.79 -14.26 -15.60
C LYS A 80 -6.39 -14.37 -17.00
N SER A 81 -7.27 -13.44 -17.39
CA SER A 81 -7.87 -13.42 -18.73
C SER A 81 -6.85 -13.11 -19.83
N LYS A 82 -5.79 -12.35 -19.52
CA LYS A 82 -4.64 -12.13 -20.42
C LYS A 82 -3.60 -13.26 -20.41
N GLY A 83 -3.78 -14.30 -19.60
CA GLY A 83 -2.82 -15.40 -19.48
C GLY A 83 -1.47 -14.99 -18.86
N GLU A 84 -1.45 -13.88 -18.10
CA GLU A 84 -0.24 -13.39 -17.43
C GLU A 84 0.05 -14.14 -16.12
N ILE A 85 -0.98 -14.75 -15.52
CA ILE A 85 -0.88 -15.56 -14.30
C ILE A 85 -1.56 -16.92 -14.50
N LEU A 86 -0.99 -17.96 -13.87
CA LEU A 86 -1.50 -19.33 -13.93
C LEU A 86 -2.67 -19.56 -12.98
N SER A 87 -2.67 -18.94 -11.81
CA SER A 87 -3.76 -18.97 -10.84
C SER A 87 -3.99 -17.56 -10.28
N MET A 88 -5.23 -17.31 -9.85
CA MET A 88 -5.56 -16.08 -9.13
C MET A 88 -5.19 -16.24 -7.66
N SER A 89 -4.56 -15.22 -7.08
CA SER A 89 -4.39 -15.13 -5.62
C SER A 89 -5.72 -14.76 -4.96
N MET A 90 -6.06 -15.43 -3.85
CA MET A 90 -7.21 -15.07 -3.01
C MET A 90 -6.85 -14.03 -1.94
N TYR A 91 -5.61 -13.53 -1.95
CA TYR A 91 -5.21 -12.39 -1.12
C TYR A 91 -6.17 -11.21 -1.36
N CYS A 92 -6.73 -10.69 -0.26
CA CYS A 92 -7.55 -9.49 -0.29
C CYS A 92 -6.90 -8.39 0.56
N PRO A 93 -6.51 -7.24 -0.02
CA PRO A 93 -6.01 -6.11 0.76
C PRO A 93 -6.98 -5.66 1.85
N LEU A 94 -8.30 -5.69 1.59
CA LEU A 94 -9.31 -5.31 2.60
C LEU A 94 -9.26 -6.20 3.84
N ASP A 95 -8.79 -7.44 3.72
CA ASP A 95 -8.59 -8.34 4.85
C ASP A 95 -7.36 -7.95 5.66
N LEU A 96 -6.25 -7.62 5.00
CA LEU A 96 -5.03 -7.15 5.65
C LEU A 96 -5.25 -5.82 6.39
N PHE A 97 -6.02 -4.90 5.82
CA PHE A 97 -6.35 -3.61 6.44
C PHE A 97 -7.60 -3.63 7.35
N SER A 98 -8.16 -4.81 7.65
CA SER A 98 -9.45 -4.89 8.35
C SER A 98 -9.39 -4.61 9.86
N GLY A 99 -8.22 -4.77 10.50
CA GLY A 99 -8.12 -4.83 11.96
C GLY A 99 -8.83 -6.05 12.59
N CYS A 100 -9.32 -7.00 11.78
CA CYS A 100 -9.87 -8.26 12.24
C CYS A 100 -8.74 -9.31 12.25
N PRO A 101 -8.31 -9.83 13.41
CA PRO A 101 -7.16 -10.74 13.50
C PRO A 101 -7.25 -11.94 12.55
N ARG A 102 -8.45 -12.54 12.44
CA ARG A 102 -8.68 -13.69 11.56
C ARG A 102 -8.53 -13.34 10.08
N ARG A 103 -9.09 -12.20 9.63
CA ARG A 103 -8.98 -11.76 8.23
C ARG A 103 -7.54 -11.39 7.90
N MET A 104 -6.85 -10.68 8.79
CA MET A 104 -5.45 -10.31 8.61
C MET A 104 -4.55 -11.53 8.50
N ASN A 105 -4.71 -12.51 9.40
CA ASN A 105 -3.98 -13.77 9.35
C ASN A 105 -4.27 -14.55 8.05
N ASN A 106 -5.53 -14.65 7.62
CA ASN A 106 -5.88 -15.26 6.34
C ASN A 106 -5.23 -14.53 5.14
N ALA A 107 -5.18 -13.20 5.17
CA ALA A 107 -4.52 -12.43 4.12
C ALA A 107 -3.02 -12.75 4.02
N LEU A 108 -2.33 -12.93 5.14
CA LEU A 108 -0.92 -13.34 5.16
C LEU A 108 -0.72 -14.78 4.67
N HIS A 109 -1.62 -15.71 5.03
CA HIS A 109 -1.61 -17.07 4.47
C HIS A 109 -1.80 -17.08 2.97
N GLU A 110 -2.71 -16.29 2.43
CA GLU A 110 -2.89 -16.16 0.99
C GLU A 110 -1.67 -15.55 0.29
N LEU A 111 -0.92 -14.69 0.98
CA LEU A 111 0.37 -14.18 0.49
C LEU A 111 1.46 -15.24 0.55
N LEU A 112 1.47 -16.15 1.52
CA LEU A 112 2.38 -17.30 1.52
C LEU A 112 2.02 -18.30 0.41
N TYR A 113 0.72 -18.57 0.24
CA TYR A 113 0.25 -19.52 -0.77
C TYR A 113 0.40 -18.97 -2.20
N HIS A 114 0.15 -17.67 -2.42
CA HIS A 114 0.33 -16.98 -3.69
C HIS A 114 1.12 -15.65 -3.54
N PRO A 115 2.45 -15.70 -3.30
CA PRO A 115 3.34 -14.56 -3.12
C PRO A 115 3.35 -13.62 -4.31
N GLN A 116 3.38 -14.15 -5.55
CA GLN A 116 3.53 -13.35 -6.76
C GLN A 116 4.63 -12.27 -6.58
N ASN A 117 4.33 -11.00 -6.88
CA ASN A 117 5.22 -9.88 -6.55
C ASN A 117 4.85 -9.16 -5.25
N ASN A 118 4.07 -9.81 -4.39
CA ASN A 118 3.44 -9.27 -3.21
C ASN A 118 4.09 -9.70 -1.89
N LEU A 119 4.81 -10.82 -1.85
CA LEU A 119 5.52 -11.27 -0.66
C LEU A 119 6.92 -11.79 -1.01
N ARG A 120 7.91 -11.39 -0.21
CA ARG A 120 9.26 -11.96 -0.20
C ARG A 120 9.76 -12.07 1.24
N VAL A 121 10.52 -13.13 1.54
CA VAL A 121 11.15 -13.33 2.85
C VAL A 121 12.64 -13.52 2.67
N PHE A 122 13.41 -12.80 3.48
CA PHE A 122 14.85 -12.81 3.48
C PHE A 122 15.38 -13.21 4.86
N LYS A 123 16.50 -13.90 4.87
CA LYS A 123 17.27 -14.22 6.07
C LYS A 123 18.72 -13.81 5.85
N ASP A 124 19.23 -12.89 6.65
CA ASP A 124 20.57 -12.29 6.50
C ASP A 124 20.84 -11.82 5.06
N LYS A 125 19.87 -11.08 4.48
CA LYS A 125 19.84 -10.60 3.08
C LYS A 125 19.60 -11.66 1.99
N GLU A 126 19.66 -12.95 2.32
CA GLU A 126 19.42 -14.00 1.34
C GLU A 126 17.92 -14.24 1.14
N LEU A 127 17.47 -14.26 -0.12
CA LEU A 127 16.07 -14.52 -0.46
C LEU A 127 15.73 -15.99 -0.23
N ILE A 128 15.03 -16.27 0.87
CA ILE A 128 14.62 -17.64 1.23
C ILE A 128 13.22 -17.99 0.71
N PHE A 129 12.35 -17.01 0.45
CA PHE A 129 10.99 -17.25 -0.03
C PHE A 129 10.48 -16.16 -0.97
N SER A 130 9.89 -16.57 -2.10
CA SER A 130 9.29 -15.70 -3.12
C SER A 130 8.42 -16.52 -4.08
N GLU A 131 7.84 -15.89 -5.11
CA GLU A 131 7.14 -16.62 -6.16
C GLU A 131 8.03 -17.66 -6.85
N GLU A 132 9.28 -17.29 -7.13
CA GLU A 132 10.26 -18.13 -7.84
C GLU A 132 10.97 -19.14 -6.92
N ASN A 133 10.99 -18.88 -5.61
CA ASN A 133 11.60 -19.74 -4.60
C ASN A 133 10.58 -20.10 -3.52
N ARG A 134 9.89 -21.23 -3.70
CA ARG A 134 8.86 -21.76 -2.78
C ARG A 134 9.43 -22.73 -1.75
N SER A 135 10.62 -22.44 -1.23
CA SER A 135 11.23 -23.28 -0.20
C SER A 135 10.32 -23.39 1.03
N SER A 136 10.37 -24.52 1.74
CA SER A 136 9.55 -24.72 2.93
C SER A 136 10.02 -23.82 4.05
N LEU A 137 9.22 -22.81 4.40
CA LEU A 137 9.48 -21.91 5.52
C LEU A 137 9.54 -22.66 6.86
N ASP A 138 8.86 -23.78 6.94
CA ASP A 138 8.89 -24.67 8.11
C ASP A 138 10.29 -25.25 8.39
N ILE A 139 11.11 -25.42 7.34
CA ILE A 139 12.50 -25.84 7.43
C ILE A 139 13.43 -24.63 7.58
N THR A 140 13.26 -23.58 6.76
CA THR A 140 14.21 -22.46 6.71
C THR A 140 14.16 -21.56 7.94
N LEU A 141 13.01 -21.53 8.65
CA LEU A 141 12.82 -20.75 9.87
C LEU A 141 13.04 -21.59 11.14
N LYS A 142 13.63 -22.78 11.02
CA LYS A 142 13.73 -23.72 12.14
C LYS A 142 14.55 -23.24 13.33
N ASP A 143 15.52 -22.40 13.05
CA ASP A 143 16.43 -21.78 14.00
C ASP A 143 15.94 -20.40 14.50
N PHE A 144 14.84 -19.91 13.94
CA PHE A 144 14.23 -18.63 14.33
C PHE A 144 12.99 -18.85 15.21
N PHE A 145 12.18 -19.86 14.89
CA PHE A 145 11.00 -20.21 15.66
C PHE A 145 11.12 -21.61 16.24
N ASP A 146 11.10 -21.73 17.56
CA ASP A 146 10.80 -23.00 18.20
C ASP A 146 9.37 -23.40 17.87
N LYS A 147 9.12 -24.71 17.73
CA LYS A 147 7.79 -25.25 17.43
C LYS A 147 7.09 -25.68 18.71
N PRO A 148 6.11 -24.91 19.22
CA PRO A 148 5.24 -25.39 20.28
C PRO A 148 4.19 -26.35 19.68
N GLY A 149 4.52 -27.64 19.60
CA GLY A 149 3.54 -28.68 19.25
C GLY A 149 3.06 -28.67 17.79
N ILE A 150 1.76 -28.43 17.57
CA ILE A 150 1.04 -28.66 16.29
C ILE A 150 1.10 -27.43 15.35
N VAL A 151 1.50 -26.26 15.84
CA VAL A 151 1.49 -25.02 15.05
C VAL A 151 2.69 -24.98 14.08
N SER A 152 2.43 -24.70 12.80
CA SER A 152 3.51 -24.55 11.79
C SER A 152 4.28 -23.24 11.99
N ARG A 153 5.53 -23.18 11.52
CA ARG A 153 6.31 -21.93 11.60
C ARG A 153 5.76 -20.82 10.72
N GLU A 154 5.07 -21.19 9.65
CA GLU A 154 4.32 -20.26 8.80
C GLU A 154 3.21 -19.56 9.58
N GLU A 155 2.47 -20.31 10.42
CA GLU A 155 1.45 -19.73 11.30
C GLU A 155 2.08 -18.80 12.34
N ILE A 156 3.19 -19.19 12.97
CA ILE A 156 3.92 -18.34 13.92
C ILE A 156 4.38 -17.05 13.24
N LEU A 157 4.92 -17.15 12.02
CA LEU A 157 5.33 -15.98 11.23
C LEU A 157 4.13 -15.07 10.93
N CYS A 158 3.00 -15.63 10.46
CA CYS A 158 1.78 -14.87 10.18
C CYS A 158 1.26 -14.15 11.43
N GLN A 159 1.28 -14.80 12.59
CA GLN A 159 0.87 -14.20 13.86
C GLN A 159 1.79 -13.05 14.27
N LEU A 160 3.11 -13.25 14.21
CA LEU A 160 4.09 -12.22 14.53
C LEU A 160 3.98 -11.02 13.58
N VAL A 161 3.90 -11.26 12.27
CA VAL A 161 3.73 -10.20 11.26
C VAL A 161 2.42 -9.45 11.48
N THR A 162 1.32 -10.14 11.80
CA THR A 162 0.04 -9.50 12.14
C THR A 162 0.20 -8.55 13.32
N GLN A 163 0.87 -8.99 14.40
CA GLN A 163 1.13 -8.18 15.59
C GLN A 163 1.98 -6.94 15.26
N ILE A 164 3.04 -7.11 14.46
CA ILE A 164 3.91 -6.00 14.02
C ILE A 164 3.11 -4.97 13.21
N LEU A 165 2.28 -5.43 12.26
CA LEU A 165 1.51 -4.56 11.38
C LEU A 165 0.45 -3.72 12.10
N VAL A 166 -0.06 -4.21 13.24
CA VAL A 166 -1.03 -3.48 14.09
C VAL A 166 -0.39 -2.79 15.29
N HIS A 167 0.92 -2.89 15.46
CA HIS A 167 1.61 -2.26 16.58
C HIS A 167 1.59 -0.73 16.44
N CYS A 168 1.16 -0.05 17.49
CA CYS A 168 1.15 1.41 17.56
C CYS A 168 2.48 1.93 18.10
N PHE A 169 3.21 2.70 17.28
CA PHE A 169 4.35 3.46 17.77
C PHE A 169 3.85 4.77 18.38
N PRO A 170 4.21 5.10 19.64
CA PRO A 170 3.86 6.38 20.25
C PRO A 170 4.42 7.53 19.41
N THR A 171 3.56 8.36 18.81
CA THR A 171 3.99 9.61 18.20
C THR A 171 4.01 10.69 19.27
N THR A 172 5.21 11.19 19.60
CA THR A 172 5.39 12.38 20.44
C THR A 172 4.98 13.68 19.75
N ASP A 173 4.81 13.64 18.42
CA ASP A 173 4.55 14.82 17.60
C ASP A 173 3.07 14.96 17.24
N ARG A 174 2.36 15.80 17.99
CA ARG A 174 0.97 16.21 17.69
C ARG A 174 0.88 17.08 16.43
N SER A 175 1.99 17.59 15.88
CA SER A 175 1.97 18.46 14.71
C SER A 175 1.81 17.70 13.38
N LEU A 176 2.03 16.38 13.38
CA LEU A 176 1.91 15.50 12.20
C LEU A 176 0.63 14.66 12.22
N THR A 177 -0.24 14.84 13.20
CA THR A 177 -1.60 14.31 13.10
C THR A 177 -2.34 15.16 12.08
N TYR A 178 -2.19 14.79 10.81
CA TYR A 178 -3.23 15.05 9.84
C TYR A 178 -4.50 14.44 10.43
N GLU A 179 -5.36 15.29 10.99
CA GLU A 179 -6.74 14.97 11.30
C GLU A 179 -7.47 15.16 9.97
N PRO A 180 -7.64 14.11 9.14
CA PRO A 180 -8.38 14.24 7.91
C PRO A 180 -9.73 14.87 8.22
N ALA A 181 -10.07 15.94 7.51
CA ALA A 181 -11.40 16.52 7.55
C ALA A 181 -12.40 15.42 7.18
N SER A 182 -13.04 14.86 8.21
CA SER A 182 -14.12 13.87 8.11
C SER A 182 -13.91 12.79 7.03
N HIS A 183 -12.96 11.88 7.20
CA HIS A 183 -13.17 10.57 6.58
C HIS A 183 -14.33 9.92 7.34
N SER A 184 -15.46 9.77 6.67
CA SER A 184 -16.59 9.01 7.20
C SER A 184 -16.04 7.65 7.66
N ASP A 185 -16.43 7.25 8.87
CA ASP A 185 -16.12 5.91 9.36
C ASP A 185 -16.86 4.92 8.45
N HIS A 186 -16.20 4.47 7.39
CA HIS A 186 -16.80 3.63 6.35
C HIS A 186 -17.15 2.22 6.84
N GLY A 187 -17.00 1.96 8.13
CA GLY A 187 -17.21 0.66 8.75
C GLY A 187 -16.32 -0.43 8.12
N PRO A 188 -16.59 -1.69 8.47
CA PRO A 188 -15.88 -2.82 7.90
C PRO A 188 -16.15 -2.97 6.40
N GLN A 189 -15.10 -2.90 5.58
CA GLN A 189 -15.18 -3.18 4.14
C GLN A 189 -14.85 -4.64 3.82
N SER A 190 -15.47 -5.18 2.76
CA SER A 190 -15.25 -6.55 2.26
C SER A 190 -15.37 -6.64 0.74
N CYS A 191 -14.67 -7.60 0.14
CA CYS A 191 -14.68 -7.93 -1.29
C CYS A 191 -15.21 -9.37 -1.46
N PRO A 192 -15.69 -9.79 -2.64
CA PRO A 192 -15.98 -11.21 -2.91
C PRO A 192 -14.83 -12.18 -2.58
N SER A 193 -13.57 -11.73 -2.68
CA SER A 193 -12.40 -12.52 -2.29
C SER A 193 -12.01 -12.42 -0.81
N SER A 194 -12.76 -11.65 -0.01
CA SER A 194 -12.49 -11.52 1.42
C SER A 194 -12.91 -12.77 2.16
N SER A 195 -12.08 -13.16 3.12
CA SER A 195 -12.41 -14.17 4.12
C SER A 195 -13.55 -13.69 5.03
N ALA A 196 -14.41 -14.62 5.41
CA ALA A 196 -15.52 -14.34 6.32
C ALA A 196 -15.01 -14.08 7.74
N CYS A 197 -15.42 -12.95 8.32
CA CYS A 197 -15.23 -12.70 9.75
C CYS A 197 -16.26 -13.52 10.54
N THR A 198 -15.85 -14.50 11.34
CA THR A 198 -16.78 -15.32 12.14
C THR A 198 -17.08 -14.75 13.51
N CYS A 199 -16.62 -13.54 13.81
CA CYS A 199 -16.90 -12.88 15.07
C CYS A 199 -18.40 -12.50 15.16
N PRO A 200 -18.99 -12.48 16.37
CA PRO A 200 -20.36 -11.97 16.56
C PRO A 200 -20.52 -10.56 15.98
N ASN A 201 -21.71 -10.22 15.47
CA ASN A 201 -21.97 -8.94 14.79
C ASN A 201 -21.51 -7.72 15.60
N ARG A 202 -21.70 -7.73 16.93
CA ARG A 202 -21.27 -6.67 17.85
C ARG A 202 -19.75 -6.43 17.78
N VAL A 203 -18.96 -7.49 17.67
CA VAL A 203 -17.49 -7.44 17.59
C VAL A 203 -17.05 -7.11 16.16
N ARG A 204 -17.76 -7.65 15.16
CA ARG A 204 -17.45 -7.40 13.74
C ARG A 204 -17.44 -5.91 13.40
N GLY A 205 -18.41 -5.15 13.92
CA GLY A 205 -18.48 -3.70 13.73
C GLY A 205 -17.40 -2.90 14.46
N GLN A 206 -16.65 -3.53 15.37
CA GLN A 206 -15.57 -2.89 16.14
C GLN A 206 -14.18 -3.14 15.53
N HIS A 207 -14.06 -4.04 14.55
CA HIS A 207 -12.80 -4.29 13.88
C HIS A 207 -12.37 -3.06 13.09
N LYS A 208 -11.25 -2.49 13.52
CA LYS A 208 -10.56 -1.37 12.87
C LYS A 208 -9.09 -1.47 13.19
N LEU A 209 -8.27 -0.90 12.31
CA LEU A 209 -6.84 -0.79 12.58
C LEU A 209 -6.61 0.11 13.82
N PRO A 210 -5.70 -0.26 14.73
CA PRO A 210 -5.29 0.63 15.80
C PRO A 210 -4.72 1.95 15.23
N ARG A 211 -5.18 3.09 15.75
CA ARG A 211 -4.72 4.40 15.27
C ARG A 211 -3.21 4.52 15.43
N GLY A 212 -2.53 5.01 14.39
CA GLY A 212 -1.09 5.23 14.37
C GLY A 212 -0.24 3.98 14.14
N CYS A 213 -0.82 2.78 13.99
CA CYS A 213 -0.08 1.64 13.48
C CYS A 213 0.33 1.86 12.01
N VAL A 214 1.29 1.08 11.51
CA VAL A 214 1.83 1.26 10.15
C VAL A 214 0.76 1.11 9.07
N LEU A 215 -0.16 0.14 9.22
CA LEU A 215 -1.24 -0.05 8.25
C LEU A 215 -2.26 1.08 8.29
N ASP A 216 -2.57 1.66 9.46
CA ASP A 216 -3.47 2.81 9.58
C ASP A 216 -2.88 4.02 8.84
N ARG A 217 -1.59 4.32 9.04
CA ARG A 217 -0.88 5.41 8.34
C ARG A 217 -0.84 5.21 6.84
N ILE A 218 -0.53 4.00 6.38
CA ILE A 218 -0.54 3.66 4.94
C ILE A 218 -1.96 3.85 4.38
N LEU A 219 -2.99 3.37 5.08
CA LEU A 219 -4.37 3.47 4.63
C LEU A 219 -4.85 4.93 4.51
N GLN A 220 -4.43 5.79 5.44
CA GLN A 220 -4.73 7.23 5.39
C GLN A 220 -4.14 7.89 4.14
N ILE A 221 -2.88 7.60 3.82
CA ILE A 221 -2.23 8.11 2.60
C ILE A 221 -2.92 7.55 1.35
N GLN A 222 -3.25 6.26 1.32
CA GLN A 222 -3.96 5.65 0.19
C GLN A 222 -5.31 6.32 -0.07
N ARG A 223 -6.03 6.73 0.97
CA ARG A 223 -7.33 7.42 0.85
C ARG A 223 -7.24 8.81 0.26
N LEU A 224 -6.05 9.42 0.17
CA LEU A 224 -5.85 10.64 -0.63
C LEU A 224 -6.16 10.36 -2.11
N GLY A 225 -5.82 9.16 -2.59
CA GLY A 225 -6.14 8.69 -3.95
C GLY A 225 -7.56 8.14 -4.12
N SER A 226 -8.50 8.51 -3.24
CA SER A 226 -9.90 8.03 -3.32
C SER A 226 -10.69 8.60 -4.50
N MET A 227 -10.23 9.71 -5.08
CA MET A 227 -10.82 10.27 -6.29
C MET A 227 -10.66 9.33 -7.48
N ASP A 228 -11.73 9.14 -8.25
CA ASP A 228 -11.62 8.41 -9.52
C ASP A 228 -10.80 9.21 -10.53
N VAL A 229 -10.12 8.49 -11.42
CA VAL A 229 -9.34 9.10 -12.50
C VAL A 229 -10.19 10.02 -13.36
N THR A 230 -11.50 9.75 -13.55
CA THR A 230 -12.38 10.63 -14.33
C THR A 230 -12.62 11.98 -13.66
N ALA A 231 -12.51 12.07 -12.33
CA ALA A 231 -12.62 13.33 -11.60
C ALA A 231 -11.30 14.13 -11.64
N VAL A 232 -10.15 13.46 -11.72
CA VAL A 232 -8.82 14.12 -11.73
C VAL A 232 -8.36 14.49 -13.12
N TYR A 233 -8.79 13.75 -14.15
CA TYR A 233 -8.33 13.93 -15.52
C TYR A 233 -8.59 15.33 -16.09
N PRO A 234 -9.77 15.97 -15.88
CA PRO A 234 -9.98 17.36 -16.30
C PRO A 234 -9.00 18.33 -15.64
N HIS A 235 -8.74 18.17 -14.34
CA HIS A 235 -7.75 18.99 -13.62
C HIS A 235 -6.34 18.84 -14.22
N TYR A 236 -5.94 17.61 -14.55
CA TYR A 236 -4.68 17.37 -15.24
C TYR A 236 -4.60 18.07 -16.61
N LEU A 237 -5.69 18.08 -17.39
CA LEU A 237 -5.71 18.79 -18.67
C LEU A 237 -5.59 20.30 -18.48
N SER A 238 -6.31 20.89 -17.53
CA SER A 238 -6.20 22.32 -17.20
C SER A 238 -4.79 22.72 -16.77
N LEU A 239 -4.12 21.89 -15.96
CA LEU A 239 -2.72 22.12 -15.60
C LEU A 239 -1.80 22.05 -16.82
N LYS A 240 -2.01 21.05 -17.68
CA LYS A 240 -1.20 20.89 -18.89
C LYS A 240 -1.34 22.10 -19.82
N GLU A 241 -2.55 22.65 -19.95
CA GLU A 241 -2.80 23.88 -20.72
C GLU A 241 -2.13 25.11 -20.08
N ALA A 242 -2.26 25.29 -18.76
CA ALA A 242 -1.63 26.39 -18.03
C ALA A 242 -0.09 26.37 -18.13
N LEU A 243 0.54 25.20 -17.98
CA LEU A 243 2.00 25.02 -18.12
C LEU A 243 2.51 25.28 -19.54
N GLN A 244 1.62 25.28 -20.55
CA GLN A 244 1.93 25.62 -21.93
C GLN A 244 1.56 27.07 -22.29
N CYS A 245 1.02 27.85 -21.35
CA CYS A 245 0.70 29.25 -21.52
C CYS A 245 1.91 30.13 -21.12
N PRO A 246 2.48 30.93 -22.04
CA PRO A 246 3.68 31.73 -21.75
C PRO A 246 3.44 32.91 -20.78
N ASN A 247 2.19 33.20 -20.41
CA ASN A 247 1.81 34.41 -19.68
C ASN A 247 1.45 34.19 -18.19
N GLU A 248 1.31 32.95 -17.72
CA GLU A 248 1.15 32.69 -16.28
C GLU A 248 2.51 32.40 -15.68
N SER A 249 2.93 33.24 -14.73
CA SER A 249 4.16 33.02 -14.00
C SER A 249 4.08 31.68 -13.27
N LEU A 250 4.84 30.68 -13.71
CA LEU A 250 5.00 29.40 -13.03
C LEU A 250 5.45 29.56 -11.57
N SER A 251 5.99 30.72 -11.21
CA SER A 251 6.27 31.10 -9.82
C SER A 251 5.04 31.14 -8.90
N ALA A 252 3.82 31.12 -9.45
CA ALA A 252 2.57 31.05 -8.68
C ALA A 252 2.25 29.63 -8.18
N LEU A 253 2.94 28.61 -8.69
CA LEU A 253 2.78 27.23 -8.27
C LEU A 253 3.83 26.92 -7.18
N GLU A 254 3.59 27.33 -5.94
CA GLU A 254 4.48 27.01 -4.78
C GLU A 254 4.81 25.51 -4.68
N TYR A 255 3.98 24.66 -5.30
CA TYR A 255 4.06 23.20 -5.29
C TYR A 255 4.80 22.60 -6.50
N LEU A 256 5.29 23.42 -7.44
CA LEU A 256 6.09 22.95 -8.58
C LEU A 256 7.39 23.75 -8.69
N GLU A 257 8.52 23.09 -8.50
CA GLU A 257 9.85 23.63 -8.74
C GLU A 257 10.39 23.00 -10.04
N ASP A 258 10.69 23.81 -11.05
CA ASP A 258 11.13 23.37 -12.38
C ASP A 258 10.22 22.31 -13.06
N GLY A 259 8.91 22.36 -12.81
CA GLY A 259 7.94 21.39 -13.34
C GLY A 259 7.91 20.05 -12.60
N HIS A 260 8.60 19.94 -11.46
CA HIS A 260 8.57 18.82 -10.54
C HIS A 260 7.87 19.19 -9.24
N PRO A 261 7.21 18.25 -8.53
CA PRO A 261 6.65 18.52 -7.21
C PRO A 261 7.70 19.12 -6.27
N SER A 262 7.43 20.32 -5.77
CA SER A 262 8.22 20.98 -4.72
C SER A 262 8.31 20.07 -3.48
N PRO A 263 9.41 20.10 -2.72
CA PRO A 263 9.56 19.31 -1.49
C PRO A 263 8.51 19.65 -0.41
N SER A 264 7.80 20.78 -0.52
CA SER A 264 6.69 21.13 0.37
C SER A 264 5.35 20.53 -0.10
N LEU A 265 4.68 19.80 0.79
CA LEU A 265 3.32 19.30 0.55
C LEU A 265 2.28 20.44 0.56
N PRO A 266 1.22 20.38 -0.26
CA PRO A 266 0.10 21.32 -0.19
C PRO A 266 -0.53 21.42 1.20
N LYS A 267 -0.77 22.64 1.69
CA LYS A 267 -1.34 22.89 3.03
C LYS A 267 -2.71 22.23 3.23
N ALA A 268 -3.52 22.16 2.18
CA ALA A 268 -4.84 21.52 2.17
C ALA A 268 -4.85 20.13 1.54
N LEU A 269 -3.71 19.41 1.51
CA LEU A 269 -3.65 18.06 0.93
C LEU A 269 -4.79 17.19 1.51
N GLY A 270 -5.56 16.53 0.64
CA GLY A 270 -6.68 15.69 1.04
C GLY A 270 -8.01 16.41 1.38
N PHE A 271 -8.06 17.75 1.40
CA PHE A 271 -9.33 18.48 1.54
C PHE A 271 -10.18 18.34 0.27
N PRO A 272 -11.50 18.07 0.38
CA PRO A 272 -12.34 17.81 -0.78
C PRO A 272 -12.55 19.06 -1.64
N ASN A 273 -12.77 20.21 -0.98
CA ASN A 273 -13.13 21.48 -1.59
C ASN A 273 -11.93 22.43 -1.67
N GLN A 274 -12.03 23.42 -2.55
CA GLN A 274 -11.11 24.56 -2.62
C GLN A 274 -11.16 25.35 -1.32
N GLN A 275 -9.99 25.74 -0.81
CA GLN A 275 -9.89 26.59 0.37
C GLN A 275 -9.93 28.07 -0.02
N VAL A 276 -10.31 28.94 0.93
CA VAL A 276 -10.46 30.39 0.70
C VAL A 276 -9.15 31.05 0.23
N TYR A 277 -8.02 30.48 0.61
CA TYR A 277 -6.70 30.98 0.23
C TYR A 277 -6.17 30.40 -1.09
N GLU A 278 -6.90 29.49 -1.74
CA GLU A 278 -6.46 28.82 -2.96
C GLU A 278 -7.08 29.46 -4.20
N THR A 279 -6.24 29.79 -5.17
CA THR A 279 -6.64 30.02 -6.55
C THR A 279 -7.13 28.73 -7.21
N ASP A 280 -7.85 28.86 -8.33
CA ASP A 280 -8.33 27.71 -9.10
C ASP A 280 -7.18 26.82 -9.60
N LEU A 281 -6.05 27.45 -9.94
CA LEU A 281 -4.85 26.77 -10.40
C LEU A 281 -4.18 26.00 -9.24
N GLU A 282 -4.04 26.60 -8.05
CA GLU A 282 -3.51 25.93 -6.86
C GLU A 282 -4.40 24.76 -6.42
N PHE A 283 -5.73 24.94 -6.45
CA PHE A 283 -6.67 23.86 -6.21
C PHE A 283 -6.47 22.70 -7.18
N THR A 284 -6.39 23.00 -8.47
CA THR A 284 -6.19 22.01 -9.53
C THR A 284 -4.86 21.27 -9.36
N CYS A 285 -3.76 21.98 -9.09
CA CYS A 285 -2.46 21.41 -8.76
C CYS A 285 -2.56 20.47 -7.55
N ARG A 286 -3.20 20.93 -6.47
CA ARG A 286 -3.37 20.14 -5.26
C ARG A 286 -4.17 18.86 -5.50
N LYS A 287 -5.23 18.88 -6.32
CA LYS A 287 -6.01 17.67 -6.63
C LYS A 287 -5.20 16.64 -7.41
N ALA A 288 -4.37 17.08 -8.36
CA ALA A 288 -3.42 16.21 -9.07
C ALA A 288 -2.35 15.64 -8.12
N SER A 289 -1.77 16.46 -7.23
CA SER A 289 -0.81 16.02 -6.21
C SER A 289 -1.41 15.06 -5.19
N THR A 290 -2.66 15.29 -4.79
CA THR A 290 -3.42 14.41 -3.87
C THR A 290 -3.64 13.04 -4.49
N PHE A 291 -4.04 13.00 -5.77
CA PHE A 291 -4.25 11.75 -6.51
C PHE A 291 -2.96 10.95 -6.66
N THR A 292 -1.86 11.60 -7.06
CA THR A 292 -0.56 10.95 -7.26
C THR A 292 0.06 10.46 -5.95
N SER A 293 -0.12 11.18 -4.84
CA SER A 293 0.38 10.77 -3.52
C SER A 293 -0.34 9.53 -2.96
N GLY A 294 -1.57 9.25 -3.40
CA GLY A 294 -2.36 8.11 -2.95
C GLY A 294 -2.23 6.83 -3.80
N LEU A 295 -1.52 6.88 -4.93
CA LEU A 295 -1.28 5.75 -5.84
C LEU A 295 -0.12 4.86 -5.39
#